data_AF-A0A9W8NST5-F1
#
_entry.id   AF-A0A9W8NST5-F1
#
_cell.length_a   1.000
_cell.length_b   1.000
_cell.length_c   1.000
_cell.angle_alpha   90.00
_cell.angle_beta   90.00
_cell.angle_gamma   90.00
#
_symmetry.space_group_name_H-M   'P 1'
#
loop_
_entity.id
_entity.type
_entity.pdbx_description
1 polymer ?
#
loop_
_entity_poly.entity_id
_entity_poly.type
_entity_poly.pdbx_seq_one_letter_code
_entity_poly.pdbx_strand_id
1 'polypeptide(L)'
;MPDKMNKDERGSNTGPRGEASKELSFYQSGNMASRQESNYQETKEFLRSHRNIRLARLGYNCLELHERLGLCYSDRPWTIDPDGEGTRYQLVATLAQDAATKAHFYLMVATSPRRHLVYGQLRLLVGCDAERLEMALQRVVSFLQNLALYLAVNRLNQAINNQAKDLLDDLKETIVLRLDDFPIDQNALEMFRSANV
;
A
#
# COMPACT_ATOMS: atom_id res chain seq x y z
N MET A 1 62.83 -29.67 20.01
CA MET A 1 63.03 -30.73 19.00
C MET A 1 63.26 -32.04 19.73
N PRO A 2 62.73 -33.21 19.30
CA PRO A 2 61.88 -33.53 18.13
C PRO A 2 60.44 -33.94 18.57
N ASP A 3 59.39 -34.18 17.78
CA ASP A 3 59.06 -34.32 16.35
C ASP A 3 58.39 -35.68 16.06
N LYS A 4 57.37 -35.64 15.17
CA LYS A 4 56.65 -36.74 14.45
C LYS A 4 55.44 -37.37 15.15
N MET A 5 54.19 -37.27 14.65
CA MET A 5 53.53 -37.58 13.34
C MET A 5 52.51 -38.69 13.64
N ASN A 6 51.40 -38.94 12.96
CA ASN A 6 50.45 -38.26 12.07
C ASN A 6 49.42 -39.39 11.72
N LYS A 7 48.15 -39.05 11.46
CA LYS A 7 47.15 -39.74 10.59
C LYS A 7 45.75 -39.22 10.98
N ASP A 8 45.21 -38.29 10.21
CA ASP A 8 44.34 -38.53 9.04
C ASP A 8 42.99 -39.16 9.44
N GLU A 9 41.91 -38.37 9.35
CA GLU A 9 40.80 -38.73 8.46
C GLU A 9 39.96 -37.50 8.08
N ARG A 10 39.58 -37.50 6.80
CA ARG A 10 38.96 -36.42 6.03
C ARG A 10 37.45 -36.43 6.23
N GLY A 11 36.86 -35.24 6.20
CA GLY A 11 35.42 -35.06 6.05
C GLY A 11 35.11 -33.69 5.45
N SER A 12 35.46 -33.49 4.18
CA SER A 12 35.02 -32.35 3.39
C SER A 12 33.50 -32.43 3.18
N ASN A 13 32.77 -31.39 3.58
CA ASN A 13 31.40 -31.18 3.13
C ASN A 13 31.22 -29.72 2.72
N THR A 14 31.82 -29.38 1.57
CA THR A 14 31.49 -28.16 0.82
C THR A 14 30.19 -28.40 0.05
N GLY A 15 29.06 -28.00 0.62
CA GLY A 15 27.78 -27.86 -0.08
C GLY A 15 27.37 -26.39 -0.11
N PRO A 16 27.03 -25.80 -1.28
CA PRO A 16 26.61 -24.41 -1.37
C PRO A 16 25.16 -24.32 -0.89
N ARG A 17 24.93 -23.79 0.32
CA ARG A 17 23.59 -23.65 0.90
C ARG A 17 23.27 -22.20 1.29
N GLY A 18 23.72 -21.25 0.47
CA GLY A 18 23.59 -19.80 0.73
C GLY A 18 23.05 -18.93 -0.41
N GLU A 19 22.89 -19.45 -1.63
CA GLU A 19 22.53 -18.61 -2.80
C GLU A 19 21.05 -18.68 -3.16
N ALA A 20 20.40 -19.85 -3.05
CA ALA A 20 18.97 -20.00 -3.40
C ALA A 20 18.02 -19.15 -2.53
N SER A 21 18.36 -18.90 -1.26
CA SER A 21 17.52 -18.07 -0.36
C SER A 21 17.61 -16.57 -0.67
N LYS A 22 18.71 -16.10 -1.28
CA LYS A 22 18.81 -14.70 -1.71
C LYS A 22 18.04 -14.46 -3.00
N GLU A 23 18.13 -15.38 -3.95
CA GLU A 23 17.41 -15.28 -5.22
C GLU A 23 15.89 -15.32 -5.04
N LEU A 24 15.35 -16.21 -4.20
CA LEU A 24 13.91 -16.25 -3.88
C LEU A 24 13.38 -14.96 -3.22
N SER A 25 14.19 -14.31 -2.35
CA SER A 25 13.83 -13.01 -1.77
C SER A 25 13.82 -11.87 -2.80
N PHE A 26 14.70 -11.96 -3.81
CA PHE A 26 14.84 -10.96 -4.86
C PHE A 26 13.69 -11.06 -5.88
N TYR A 27 13.26 -12.28 -6.23
CA TYR A 27 12.10 -12.50 -7.11
C TYR A 27 10.76 -12.10 -6.45
N GLN A 28 10.61 -12.29 -5.13
CA GLN A 28 9.42 -11.81 -4.41
C GLN A 28 9.40 -10.29 -4.27
N SER A 29 10.56 -9.66 -4.03
CA SER A 29 10.70 -8.21 -3.97
C SER A 29 10.48 -7.53 -5.33
N GLY A 30 10.96 -8.13 -6.42
CA GLY A 30 10.77 -7.63 -7.78
C GLY A 30 9.31 -7.66 -8.23
N ASN A 31 8.58 -8.74 -7.91
CA ASN A 31 7.15 -8.86 -8.23
C ASN A 31 6.24 -7.94 -7.39
N MET A 32 6.63 -7.63 -6.15
CA MET A 32 5.91 -6.67 -5.31
C MET A 32 6.07 -5.24 -5.82
N ALA A 33 7.30 -4.85 -6.17
CA ALA A 33 7.58 -3.50 -6.67
C ALA A 33 6.89 -3.22 -8.01
N SER A 34 6.91 -4.18 -8.94
CA SER A 34 6.21 -4.05 -10.24
C SER A 34 4.69 -3.96 -10.08
N ARG A 35 4.12 -4.68 -9.12
CA ARG A 35 2.69 -4.60 -8.81
C ARG A 35 2.31 -3.27 -8.17
N GLN A 36 3.12 -2.75 -7.25
CA GLN A 36 2.90 -1.44 -6.64
C GLN A 36 2.96 -0.31 -7.67
N GLU A 37 3.93 -0.37 -8.58
CA GLU A 37 4.02 0.55 -9.71
C GLU A 37 2.77 0.48 -10.59
N SER A 38 2.38 -0.72 -11.02
CA SER A 38 1.18 -0.92 -11.84
C SER A 38 -0.07 -0.35 -11.17
N ASN A 39 -0.29 -0.68 -9.89
CA ASN A 39 -1.46 -0.19 -9.14
C ASN A 39 -1.46 1.34 -8.99
N TYR A 40 -0.28 1.92 -8.77
CA TYR A 40 -0.12 3.36 -8.64
C TYR A 40 -0.46 4.06 -9.96
N GLN A 41 0.09 3.58 -11.08
CA GLN A 41 -0.16 4.17 -12.40
C GLN A 41 -1.63 4.01 -12.80
N GLU A 42 -2.21 2.83 -12.62
CA GLU A 42 -3.63 2.58 -12.88
C GLU A 42 -4.52 3.56 -12.09
N THR A 43 -4.24 3.72 -10.80
CA THR A 43 -4.96 4.67 -9.94
C THR A 43 -4.80 6.11 -10.40
N LYS A 44 -3.57 6.51 -10.73
CA LYS A 44 -3.29 7.87 -11.19
C LYS A 44 -4.00 8.17 -12.51
N GLU A 45 -3.96 7.26 -13.48
CA GLU A 45 -4.60 7.40 -14.78
C GLU A 45 -6.13 7.40 -14.68
N PHE A 46 -6.70 6.49 -13.89
CA PHE A 46 -8.14 6.44 -13.65
C PHE A 46 -8.66 7.74 -13.04
N LEU A 47 -8.02 8.23 -11.97
CA LEU A 47 -8.42 9.47 -11.32
C LEU A 47 -8.22 10.68 -12.24
N ARG A 48 -7.19 10.65 -13.10
CA ARG A 48 -6.93 11.69 -14.11
C ARG A 48 -8.03 11.75 -15.16
N SER A 49 -8.47 10.61 -15.68
CA SER A 49 -9.50 10.54 -16.72
C SER A 49 -10.89 10.94 -16.21
N HIS A 50 -11.12 10.85 -14.89
CA HIS A 50 -12.38 11.21 -14.24
C HIS A 50 -12.33 12.55 -13.48
N ARG A 51 -11.40 13.45 -13.78
CA ARG A 51 -11.20 14.73 -13.05
C ARG A 51 -12.42 15.65 -12.95
N ASN A 52 -13.44 15.43 -13.78
CA ASN A 52 -14.73 16.12 -13.68
C ASN A 52 -15.54 15.70 -12.44
N ILE A 53 -15.25 14.54 -11.86
CA ILE A 53 -15.84 14.05 -10.60
C ILE A 53 -15.02 14.57 -9.42
N ARG A 54 -15.68 15.19 -8.44
CA ARG A 54 -15.02 15.84 -7.29
C ARG A 54 -14.10 14.88 -6.52
N LEU A 55 -14.58 13.67 -6.22
CA LEU A 55 -13.79 12.63 -5.55
C LEU A 55 -12.55 12.23 -6.34
N ALA A 56 -12.68 12.05 -7.66
CA ALA A 56 -11.55 11.71 -8.52
C ALA A 56 -10.49 12.82 -8.51
N ARG A 57 -10.94 14.08 -8.60
CA ARG A 57 -10.07 15.25 -8.52
C ARG A 57 -9.34 15.34 -7.17
N LEU A 58 -10.03 15.11 -6.05
CA LEU A 58 -9.40 15.11 -4.73
C LEU A 58 -8.35 14.00 -4.61
N GLY A 59 -8.70 12.76 -4.99
CA GLY A 59 -7.75 11.65 -4.99
C GLY A 59 -6.53 11.91 -5.88
N TYR A 60 -6.75 12.47 -7.07
CA TYR A 60 -5.66 12.84 -7.98
C TYR A 60 -4.75 13.94 -7.39
N ASN A 61 -5.34 14.95 -6.74
CA ASN A 61 -4.59 16.01 -6.07
C ASN A 61 -3.71 15.45 -4.95
N CYS A 62 -4.16 14.41 -4.23
CA CYS A 62 -3.31 13.72 -3.26
C CYS A 62 -2.03 13.19 -3.91
N LEU A 63 -2.14 12.53 -5.07
CA LEU A 63 -0.97 12.00 -5.79
C LEU A 63 -0.06 13.11 -6.35
N GLU A 64 -0.60 14.20 -6.87
CA GLU A 64 0.22 15.33 -7.34
C GLU A 64 0.99 15.99 -6.20
N LEU A 65 0.37 16.13 -5.02
CA LEU A 65 1.04 16.67 -3.85
C LEU A 65 2.12 15.68 -3.36
N HIS A 66 1.78 14.39 -3.31
CA HIS A 66 2.70 13.31 -2.93
C HIS A 66 4.03 13.37 -3.69
N GLU A 67 3.96 13.51 -5.02
CA GLU A 67 5.13 13.59 -5.90
C GLU A 67 6.01 14.81 -5.63
N ARG A 68 5.45 15.88 -5.05
CA ARG A 68 6.16 17.14 -4.75
C ARG A 68 6.75 17.20 -3.35
N LEU A 69 6.28 16.36 -2.43
CA LEU A 69 6.69 16.41 -1.02
C LEU A 69 8.09 15.85 -0.78
N GLY A 70 8.66 15.09 -1.73
CA GLY A 70 10.01 14.53 -1.59
C GLY A 70 10.16 13.52 -0.46
N LEU A 71 9.04 12.92 0.01
CA LEU A 71 9.04 11.85 1.02
C LEU A 71 9.25 10.46 0.40
N CYS A 72 9.07 10.34 -0.92
CA CYS A 72 9.30 9.15 -1.71
C CYS A 72 10.25 9.47 -2.87
N TYR A 73 10.78 8.44 -3.51
CA TYR A 73 11.56 8.62 -4.74
C TYR A 73 10.74 9.34 -5.82
N SER A 74 11.35 10.30 -6.51
CA SER A 74 10.67 11.09 -7.54
C SER A 74 10.27 10.28 -8.77
N ASP A 75 11.06 9.27 -9.13
CA ASP A 75 10.80 8.34 -10.23
C ASP A 75 9.89 7.16 -9.81
N ARG A 76 9.84 6.88 -8.51
CA ARG A 76 9.09 5.77 -7.91
C ARG A 76 8.32 6.26 -6.67
N PRO A 77 7.26 7.08 -6.85
CA PRO A 77 6.51 7.67 -5.74
C PRO A 77 5.81 6.65 -4.84
N TRP A 78 5.72 5.38 -5.25
CA TRP A 78 5.28 4.24 -4.44
C TRP A 78 6.34 3.64 -3.52
N THR A 79 7.56 4.18 -3.54
CA THR A 79 8.66 3.71 -2.71
C THR A 79 9.17 4.86 -1.84
N ILE A 80 9.12 4.65 -0.52
CA ILE A 80 9.70 5.58 0.45
C ILE A 80 11.22 5.62 0.25
N ASP A 81 11.79 6.82 0.25
CA ASP A 81 13.25 6.98 0.21
C ASP A 81 13.85 6.57 1.57
N PRO A 82 14.62 5.46 1.65
CA PRO A 82 15.19 4.97 2.90
C PRO A 82 16.15 5.97 3.54
N ASP A 83 16.84 6.78 2.74
CA ASP A 83 17.82 7.77 3.19
C ASP A 83 17.18 9.16 3.43
N GLY A 84 15.89 9.30 3.09
CA GLY A 84 15.12 10.53 3.20
C GLY A 84 14.28 10.66 4.48
N GLU A 85 13.62 11.81 4.63
CA GLU A 85 12.69 12.07 5.74
C GLU A 85 11.46 11.14 5.71
N GLY A 86 11.15 10.53 4.56
CA GLY A 86 10.05 9.58 4.41
C GLY A 86 10.10 8.42 5.40
N THR A 87 11.29 7.92 5.74
CA THR A 87 11.46 6.84 6.74
C THR A 87 11.04 7.26 8.15
N ARG A 88 11.16 8.55 8.49
CA ARG A 88 10.73 9.10 9.79
C ARG A 88 9.26 9.46 9.81
N TYR A 89 8.70 9.73 8.62
CA TYR A 89 7.31 10.13 8.42
C TYR A 89 6.55 9.15 7.53
N GLN A 90 6.68 7.85 7.78
CA GLN A 90 6.14 6.80 6.91
C GLN A 90 4.61 6.92 6.69
N LEU A 91 3.87 7.24 7.76
CA LEU A 91 2.42 7.42 7.65
C LEU A 91 2.06 8.59 6.73
N VAL A 92 2.86 9.65 6.78
CA VAL A 92 2.71 10.81 5.91
C VAL A 92 3.03 10.44 4.47
N ALA A 93 4.10 9.66 4.27
CA ALA A 93 4.55 9.19 2.96
C ALA A 93 3.54 8.24 2.29
N THR A 94 2.73 7.49 3.04
CA THR A 94 1.73 6.60 2.44
C THR A 94 0.32 7.20 2.37
N LEU A 95 0.02 8.22 3.19
CA LEU A 95 -1.31 8.81 3.32
C LEU A 95 -1.93 9.21 1.98
N ALA A 96 -1.16 9.87 1.11
CA ALA A 96 -1.65 10.34 -0.17
C ALA A 96 -2.04 9.20 -1.11
N GLN A 97 -1.28 8.11 -1.11
CA GLN A 97 -1.54 6.93 -1.92
C GLN A 97 -2.76 6.17 -1.40
N ASP A 98 -2.89 6.04 -0.08
CA ASP A 98 -4.04 5.39 0.55
C ASP A 98 -5.34 6.16 0.24
N ALA A 99 -5.30 7.48 0.37
CA ALA A 99 -6.39 8.38 0.00
C ALA A 99 -6.81 8.22 -1.46
N ALA A 100 -5.85 8.29 -2.39
CA ALA A 100 -6.11 8.16 -3.82
C ALA A 100 -6.68 6.78 -4.18
N THR A 101 -6.15 5.72 -3.59
CA THR A 101 -6.62 4.34 -3.79
C THR A 101 -8.06 4.19 -3.34
N LYS A 102 -8.45 4.76 -2.19
CA LYS A 102 -9.85 4.72 -1.71
C LYS A 102 -10.79 5.52 -2.62
N ALA A 103 -10.35 6.67 -3.12
CA ALA A 103 -11.11 7.44 -4.11
C ALA A 103 -11.35 6.64 -5.39
N HIS A 104 -10.30 6.00 -5.93
CA HIS A 104 -10.39 5.15 -7.11
C HIS A 104 -11.34 3.96 -6.86
N PHE A 105 -11.11 3.22 -5.78
CA PHE A 105 -11.94 2.09 -5.39
C PHE A 105 -13.42 2.47 -5.28
N TYR A 106 -13.73 3.57 -4.57
CA TYR A 106 -15.11 4.04 -4.44
C TYR A 106 -15.76 4.30 -5.80
N LEU A 107 -15.05 4.96 -6.71
CA LEU A 107 -15.58 5.30 -8.03
C LEU A 107 -15.83 4.05 -8.89
N MET A 108 -14.96 3.03 -8.80
CA MET A 108 -15.22 1.75 -9.46
C MET A 108 -16.46 1.06 -8.89
N VAL A 109 -16.64 1.09 -7.57
CA VAL A 109 -17.81 0.50 -6.92
C VAL A 109 -19.10 1.28 -7.24
N ALA A 110 -19.04 2.61 -7.23
CA ALA A 110 -20.18 3.48 -7.49
C ALA A 110 -20.71 3.35 -8.92
N THR A 111 -19.84 2.99 -9.87
CA THR A 111 -20.23 2.68 -11.25
C THR A 111 -20.68 1.23 -11.45
N SER A 112 -20.48 0.35 -10.46
CA SER A 112 -20.97 -1.03 -10.49
C SER A 112 -22.48 -1.08 -10.20
N PRO A 113 -23.31 -1.69 -11.10
CA PRO A 113 -24.76 -1.72 -10.97
C PRO A 113 -25.27 -2.30 -9.65
N ARG A 114 -24.49 -3.19 -9.03
CA ARG A 114 -24.88 -3.90 -7.81
C ARG A 114 -24.06 -3.49 -6.59
N ARG A 115 -23.02 -2.65 -6.71
CA ARG A 115 -22.06 -2.35 -5.63
C ARG A 115 -21.48 -3.59 -4.94
N HIS A 116 -21.44 -4.71 -5.66
CA HIS A 116 -20.81 -5.93 -5.19
C HIS A 116 -19.42 -6.05 -5.80
N LEU A 117 -18.47 -6.50 -4.99
CA LEU A 117 -17.19 -6.99 -5.48
C LEU A 117 -17.22 -8.51 -5.45
N VAL A 118 -16.76 -9.11 -6.55
CA VAL A 118 -16.63 -10.56 -6.67
C VAL A 118 -15.14 -10.90 -6.62
N TYR A 119 -14.76 -11.75 -5.68
CA TYR A 119 -13.39 -12.26 -5.56
C TYR A 119 -13.43 -13.77 -5.39
N GLY A 120 -13.13 -14.52 -6.46
CA GLY A 120 -13.37 -15.96 -6.51
C GLY A 120 -14.86 -16.26 -6.33
N GLN A 121 -15.19 -17.03 -5.28
CA GLN A 121 -16.58 -17.34 -4.90
C GLN A 121 -17.18 -16.33 -3.90
N LEU A 122 -16.39 -15.37 -3.41
CA LEU A 122 -16.85 -14.38 -2.44
C LEU A 122 -17.59 -13.24 -3.13
N ARG A 123 -18.73 -12.85 -2.56
CA ARG A 123 -19.45 -11.63 -2.91
C ARG A 123 -19.41 -10.68 -1.72
N LEU A 124 -18.86 -9.50 -1.92
CA LEU A 124 -18.74 -8.48 -0.89
C LEU A 124 -19.69 -7.34 -1.25
N LEU A 125 -20.63 -7.02 -0.37
CA LEU A 125 -21.41 -5.79 -0.43
C LEU A 125 -20.52 -4.65 0.08
N VAL A 126 -20.33 -3.64 -0.77
CA VAL A 126 -19.55 -2.46 -0.40
C VAL A 126 -20.48 -1.37 0.13
N GLY A 127 -20.39 -1.13 1.44
CA GLY A 127 -20.97 0.05 2.06
C GLY A 127 -19.97 1.21 1.99
N CYS A 128 -20.38 2.33 1.42
CA CYS A 128 -19.57 3.54 1.44
C CYS A 128 -20.43 4.77 1.66
N ASP A 129 -19.95 5.65 2.53
CA ASP A 129 -20.49 6.99 2.73
C ASP A 129 -19.68 7.97 1.88
N ALA A 130 -20.27 8.38 0.76
CA ALA A 130 -19.64 9.24 -0.23
C ALA A 130 -19.27 10.60 0.34
N GLU A 131 -20.13 11.18 1.19
CA GLU A 131 -19.92 12.49 1.80
C GLU A 131 -18.78 12.42 2.81
N ARG A 132 -18.76 11.36 3.64
CA ARG A 132 -17.67 11.13 4.60
C ARG A 132 -16.33 10.91 3.89
N LEU A 133 -16.31 10.15 2.79
CA LEU A 133 -15.10 9.97 1.99
C LEU A 133 -14.63 11.29 1.37
N GLU A 134 -15.54 12.09 0.82
CA GLU A 134 -15.20 13.39 0.25
C GLU A 134 -14.60 14.33 1.28
N MET A 135 -15.20 14.41 2.48
CA MET A 135 -14.67 15.22 3.58
C MET A 135 -13.29 14.73 4.05
N ALA A 136 -13.10 13.41 4.17
CA ALA A 136 -11.81 12.83 4.55
C ALA A 136 -10.73 13.17 3.52
N LEU A 137 -11.02 12.98 2.22
CA LEU A 137 -10.09 13.33 1.14
C LEU A 137 -9.77 14.82 1.12
N GLN A 138 -10.75 15.68 1.36
CA GLN A 138 -10.52 17.12 1.41
C GLN A 138 -9.58 17.50 2.57
N ARG A 139 -9.76 16.89 3.75
CA ARG A 139 -8.85 17.09 4.89
C ARG A 139 -7.43 16.60 4.59
N VAL A 140 -7.30 15.47 3.88
CA VAL A 140 -5.99 14.97 3.44
C VAL A 140 -5.32 15.94 2.47
N VAL A 141 -6.03 16.43 1.45
CA VAL A 141 -5.48 17.42 0.50
C VAL A 141 -5.01 18.67 1.25
N SER A 142 -5.82 19.22 2.15
CA SER A 142 -5.43 20.40 2.94
C SER A 142 -4.23 20.12 3.84
N PHE A 143 -4.15 18.94 4.45
CA PHE A 143 -2.99 18.53 5.23
C PHE A 143 -1.71 18.45 4.38
N LEU A 144 -1.76 17.80 3.21
CA LEU A 144 -0.61 17.67 2.31
C LEU A 144 -0.14 19.02 1.76
N GLN A 145 -1.06 19.95 1.48
CA GLN A 145 -0.73 21.32 1.09
C GLN A 145 0.01 22.07 2.19
N ASN A 146 -0.47 21.98 3.44
CA ASN A 146 0.19 22.60 4.59
C ASN A 146 1.55 21.96 4.87
N LEU A 147 1.67 20.64 4.67
CA LEU A 147 2.92 19.92 4.82
C LEU A 147 3.99 20.40 3.84
N ALA A 148 3.64 20.68 2.59
CA ALA A 148 4.56 21.25 1.62
C ALA A 148 5.17 22.58 2.11
N LEU A 149 4.37 23.40 2.81
CA LEU A 149 4.87 24.63 3.44
C LEU A 149 5.81 24.33 4.61
N TYR A 150 5.50 23.34 5.46
CA TYR A 150 6.35 22.96 6.60
C TYR A 150 7.70 22.39 6.18
N LEU A 151 7.72 21.58 5.11
CA LEU A 151 8.94 21.05 4.51
C LEU A 151 9.83 22.17 3.99
N ALA A 152 9.27 23.18 3.33
CA ALA A 152 10.02 24.32 2.83
C ALA A 152 10.75 25.12 3.93
N VAL A 153 10.29 25.03 5.18
CA VAL A 153 10.89 25.71 6.35
C VAL A 153 11.49 24.75 7.38
N ASN A 154 11.65 23.46 7.05
CA ASN A 154 12.20 22.42 7.92
C ASN A 154 11.53 22.33 9.32
N ARG A 155 10.19 22.40 9.37
CA ARG A 155 9.41 22.37 10.63
C ARG A 155 8.69 21.06 10.90
N LEU A 156 9.18 19.94 10.38
CA LEU A 156 8.56 18.64 10.65
C LEU A 156 8.75 18.23 12.12
N ASN A 157 7.70 17.68 12.72
CA ASN A 157 7.73 17.18 14.09
C ASN A 157 6.76 15.99 14.27
N GLN A 158 6.79 15.38 15.46
CA GLN A 158 5.98 14.20 15.75
C GLN A 158 4.46 14.45 15.67
N ALA A 159 3.99 15.68 15.86
CA ALA A 159 2.57 15.99 15.76
C ALA A 159 2.02 15.76 14.33
N ILE A 160 2.87 15.89 13.31
CA ILE A 160 2.52 15.62 11.91
C ILE A 160 2.22 14.14 11.71
N ASN A 161 3.01 13.25 12.31
CA ASN A 161 2.76 11.81 12.26
C ASN A 161 1.43 11.44 12.94
N ASN A 162 1.14 12.07 14.09
CA ASN A 162 -0.14 11.86 14.78
C ASN A 162 -1.31 12.31 13.91
N GLN A 163 -1.21 13.50 13.29
CA GLN A 163 -2.26 13.99 12.39
C GLN A 163 -2.44 13.10 11.15
N ALA A 164 -1.35 12.59 10.56
CA ALA A 164 -1.44 11.65 9.45
C ALA A 164 -2.08 10.32 9.86
N LYS A 165 -1.80 9.84 11.08
CA LYS A 165 -2.46 8.66 11.65
C LYS A 165 -3.97 8.88 11.78
N ASP A 166 -4.39 10.00 12.37
CA ASP A 166 -5.81 10.32 12.54
C ASP A 166 -6.54 10.38 11.19
N LEU A 167 -5.90 10.96 10.17
CA LEU A 167 -6.44 10.99 8.81
C LEU A 167 -6.50 9.62 8.14
N LEU A 168 -5.51 8.75 8.38
CA LEU A 168 -5.55 7.36 7.90
C LEU A 168 -6.68 6.58 8.56
N ASP A 169 -6.89 6.76 9.86
CA ASP A 169 -7.95 6.09 10.60
C ASP A 169 -9.33 6.59 10.12
N ASP A 170 -9.50 7.91 9.92
CA ASP A 170 -10.69 8.49 9.28
C ASP A 170 -10.96 7.86 7.90
N LEU A 171 -9.93 7.73 7.06
CA LEU A 171 -10.05 7.12 5.73
C LEU A 171 -10.44 5.64 5.80
N LYS A 172 -9.92 4.87 6.75
CA LYS A 172 -10.29 3.44 6.91
C LYS A 172 -11.78 3.27 7.19
N GLU A 173 -12.37 4.19 7.93
CA GLU A 173 -13.78 4.11 8.32
C GLU A 173 -14.76 4.56 7.21
N THR A 174 -14.26 5.10 6.09
CA THR A 174 -15.11 5.59 4.98
C THR A 174 -15.65 4.48 4.08
N ILE A 175 -14.98 3.33 4.04
CA ILE A 175 -15.32 2.20 3.18
C ILE A 175 -15.44 0.94 4.04
N VAL A 176 -16.64 0.39 4.11
CA VAL A 176 -16.95 -0.82 4.87
C VAL A 176 -17.29 -1.94 3.89
N LEU A 177 -16.49 -3.01 3.93
CA LEU A 177 -16.77 -4.23 3.19
C LEU A 177 -17.54 -5.18 4.09
N ARG A 178 -18.74 -5.59 3.65
CA ARG A 178 -19.53 -6.63 4.32
C ARG A 178 -19.58 -7.84 3.42
N LEU A 179 -19.36 -9.02 3.97
CA LEU A 179 -19.59 -10.26 3.25
C LEU A 179 -21.10 -10.38 3.02
N ASP A 180 -21.49 -10.41 1.75
CA ASP A 180 -22.88 -10.66 1.36
C ASP A 180 -23.08 -12.15 1.19
N ASP A 181 -24.27 -12.63 1.59
CA ASP A 181 -24.73 -14.03 1.57
C ASP A 181 -23.64 -15.04 1.15
N PHE A 182 -22.81 -15.42 2.12
CA PHE A 182 -21.85 -16.49 1.96
C PHE A 182 -22.46 -17.77 2.55
N PRO A 183 -23.17 -18.59 1.75
CA PRO A 183 -23.72 -19.82 2.26
C PRO A 183 -22.57 -20.69 2.77
N ILE A 184 -22.62 -21.07 4.05
CA ILE A 184 -21.67 -22.04 4.60
C ILE A 184 -22.04 -23.41 4.02
N ASP A 185 -21.47 -23.70 2.87
CA ASP A 185 -21.64 -24.95 2.13
C ASP A 185 -20.33 -25.76 2.10
N GLN A 186 -20.34 -26.86 1.35
CA GLN A 186 -19.15 -27.72 1.23
C GLN A 186 -17.94 -26.96 0.66
N ASN A 187 -18.15 -25.95 -0.19
CA ASN A 187 -17.06 -25.12 -0.74
C ASN A 187 -16.46 -24.21 0.33
N ALA A 188 -17.28 -23.68 1.26
CA ALA A 188 -16.78 -22.97 2.43
C ALA A 188 -15.87 -23.84 3.30
N LEU A 189 -16.25 -25.11 3.52
CA LEU A 189 -15.45 -26.08 4.27
C LEU A 189 -14.15 -26.46 3.52
N GLU A 190 -14.20 -26.59 2.19
CA GLU A 190 -13.03 -26.86 1.37
C GLU A 190 -12.02 -25.70 1.35
N MET A 191 -12.48 -24.45 1.30
CA MET A 191 -11.60 -23.29 1.42
C MET A 191 -10.83 -23.28 2.76
N PHE A 192 -11.51 -23.58 3.88
CA PHE A 192 -10.84 -23.72 5.18
C PHE A 192 -9.84 -24.87 5.25
N ARG A 193 -10.10 -25.98 4.53
CA ARG A 193 -9.17 -27.11 4.46
C ARG A 193 -7.95 -26.79 3.60
N SER A 194 -8.12 -26.04 2.52
CA SER A 194 -7.02 -25.61 1.64
C SER A 194 -6.11 -24.53 2.23
N ALA A 195 -6.59 -23.75 3.20
CA ALA A 195 -5.82 -22.70 3.87
C ALA A 195 -4.91 -23.22 5.02
N ASN A 196 -5.04 -24.50 5.40
CA ASN A 196 -4.29 -25.15 6.47
C ASN A 196 -3.24 -26.15 5.96
N VAL A 197 -2.75 -25.97 4.73
CA VAL A 197 -1.68 -26.79 4.12
C VAL A 197 -0.45 -25.93 3.86
#